data_AF-A0A3E2GZ52-F1
#
_entry.id   AF-A0A3E2GZ52-F1
#
_cell.length_a   1.000
_cell.length_b   1.000
_cell.length_c   1.000
_cell.angle_alpha   90.00
_cell.angle_beta   90.00
_cell.angle_gamma   90.00
#
_symmetry.space_group_name_H-M   'P 1'
#
loop_
_entity.id
_entity.type
_entity.pdbx_description
1 polymer ?
#
loop_
_entity_poly.entity_id
_entity_poly.type
_entity_poly.pdbx_seq_one_letter_code
_entity_poly.pdbx_strand_id
1 'polypeptide(L)'
;MDSKLQFRGHIAHAATKGLKAAMTLRRLRTISPPTARGLFIAMVTPTIDYASSLRMHRCSGNKLAMLNRPQRVGAQAIAGAFRTVVTVIAEAKACISNIHDRHIKKAVSLWVYLHTLPRTNPLSRISTAVCIRFTSPLQRIAQICEDVLVDKMETIQPYIVTPWESRIASITDPEEAKAIIKHSSGVVIVTSSSVKNEIVGMGSITYTTNQHTLNQEPTSLLVTLGLLTEQNPYTAELTAIAKSMEKIA
;
A
#
# COMPACT_ATOMS: atom_id res chain seq x y z
N MET A 1 3.20 18.11 25.54
CA MET A 1 2.66 18.38 24.18
C MET A 1 2.89 19.85 23.83
N ASP A 2 3.07 20.19 22.55
CA ASP A 2 3.29 21.58 22.13
C ASP A 2 2.04 22.44 22.40
N SER A 3 2.22 23.57 23.08
CA SER A 3 1.11 24.48 23.38
C SER A 3 0.53 25.04 22.07
N LYS A 4 -0.80 24.94 21.90
CA LYS A 4 -1.52 25.47 20.72
C LYS A 4 -1.11 24.86 19.37
N LEU A 5 -0.53 23.65 19.34
CA LEU A 5 -0.17 22.92 18.10
C LEU A 5 0.69 23.76 17.13
N GLN A 6 1.68 24.50 17.64
CA GLN A 6 2.50 25.40 16.81
C GLN A 6 3.61 24.68 16.02
N PHE A 7 4.00 23.50 16.49
CA PHE A 7 5.06 22.62 15.98
C PHE A 7 6.43 23.28 15.81
N ARG A 8 6.72 24.39 16.51
CA ARG A 8 7.97 25.16 16.31
C ARG A 8 9.20 24.33 16.68
N GLY A 9 9.19 23.75 17.89
CA GLY A 9 10.29 22.91 18.37
C GLY A 9 10.47 21.65 17.52
N HIS A 10 9.37 21.02 17.11
CA HIS A 10 9.40 19.83 16.26
C HIS A 10 9.96 20.13 14.86
N ILE A 11 9.58 21.24 14.23
CA ILE A 11 10.12 21.66 12.92
C ILE A 11 11.60 21.98 13.03
N ALA A 12 12.01 22.70 14.07
CA ALA A 12 13.41 23.02 14.30
C ALA A 12 14.24 21.74 14.49
N HIS A 13 13.75 20.79 15.30
CA HIS A 13 14.40 19.51 15.52
C HIS A 13 14.47 18.65 14.23
N ALA A 14 13.39 18.59 13.46
CA ALA A 14 13.37 17.88 12.19
C ALA A 14 14.35 18.49 11.18
N ALA A 15 14.43 19.82 11.12
CA ALA A 15 15.37 20.54 10.27
C ALA A 15 16.83 20.28 10.66
N THR A 16 17.18 20.32 11.96
CA THR A 16 18.54 20.09 12.43
C THR A 16 18.97 18.64 12.24
N LYS A 17 18.11 17.67 12.59
CA LYS A 17 18.37 16.24 12.39
C LYS A 17 18.45 15.88 10.90
N GLY A 18 17.54 16.41 10.08
CA GLY A 18 17.57 16.27 8.63
C GLY A 18 18.83 16.87 8.01
N LEU A 19 19.31 18.01 8.54
CA LEU A 19 20.54 18.65 8.05
C LEU A 19 21.77 17.80 8.40
N LYS A 20 21.82 17.24 9.60
CA LYS A 20 22.88 16.30 9.99
C LYS A 20 22.93 15.11 9.03
N ALA A 21 21.78 14.51 8.71
CA ALA A 21 21.68 13.40 7.76
C ALA A 21 22.05 13.79 6.31
N ALA A 22 21.65 14.98 5.86
CA ALA A 22 22.04 15.47 4.53
C ALA A 22 23.55 15.75 4.44
N MET A 23 24.15 16.24 5.52
CA MET A 23 25.59 16.49 5.60
C MET A 23 26.41 15.20 5.66
N THR A 24 25.93 14.14 6.32
CA THR A 24 26.60 12.83 6.28
C THR A 24 26.55 12.27 4.86
N LEU A 25 25.39 12.35 4.18
CA LEU A 25 25.26 11.94 2.78
C LEU A 25 26.23 12.69 1.87
N ARG A 26 26.37 14.01 2.05
CA ARG A 26 27.33 14.83 1.28
C ARG A 26 28.80 14.46 1.49
N ARG A 27 29.15 13.85 2.63
CA ARG A 27 30.53 13.43 2.93
C ARG A 27 30.91 12.12 2.26
N LEU A 28 29.93 11.34 1.81
CA LEU A 28 30.19 10.09 1.13
C LEU A 28 30.81 10.38 -0.24
N ARG A 29 31.93 9.72 -0.54
CA ARG A 29 32.60 9.80 -1.85
C ARG A 29 32.17 8.61 -2.70
N THR A 30 32.28 8.74 -4.02
CA THR A 30 32.13 7.65 -5.00
C THR A 30 30.79 6.88 -4.95
N ILE A 31 29.68 7.58 -4.71
CA ILE A 31 28.33 6.97 -4.73
C ILE A 31 27.62 7.31 -6.04
N SER A 32 26.92 6.34 -6.63
CA SER A 32 26.07 6.57 -7.80
C SER A 32 24.86 7.46 -7.46
N PRO A 33 24.41 8.35 -8.37
CA PRO A 33 23.25 9.21 -8.09
C PRO A 33 21.97 8.44 -7.68
N PRO A 34 21.63 7.27 -8.26
CA PRO A 34 20.51 6.45 -7.78
C PRO A 34 20.67 5.98 -6.33
N THR A 35 21.86 5.48 -5.94
CA THR A 35 22.12 5.04 -4.57
C THR A 35 22.08 6.20 -3.59
N ALA A 36 22.67 7.36 -3.94
CA ALA A 36 22.62 8.56 -3.12
C ALA A 36 21.17 9.04 -2.90
N ARG A 37 20.33 8.97 -3.94
CA ARG A 37 18.91 9.29 -3.85
C ARG A 37 18.15 8.34 -2.94
N GLY A 38 18.42 7.03 -3.03
CA GLY A 38 17.87 6.02 -2.12
C GLY A 38 18.24 6.31 -0.66
N LEU A 39 19.50 6.63 -0.39
CA LEU A 39 19.98 7.01 0.94
C LEU A 39 19.31 8.29 1.47
N PHE A 40 19.07 9.28 0.60
CA PHE A 40 18.34 10.49 0.96
C PHE A 40 16.88 10.20 1.31
N ILE A 41 16.22 9.36 0.50
CA ILE A 41 14.83 8.93 0.73
C ILE A 41 14.74 8.13 2.04
N ALA A 42 15.75 7.36 2.41
CA ALA A 42 15.76 6.57 3.63
C ALA A 42 16.10 7.39 4.90
N MET A 43 17.01 8.37 4.83
CA MET A 43 17.49 9.07 6.03
C MET A 43 16.85 10.45 6.23
N VAL A 44 16.80 11.26 5.18
CA VAL A 44 16.44 12.67 5.26
C VAL A 44 14.93 12.84 5.18
N THR A 45 14.31 12.17 4.21
CA THR A 45 12.87 12.27 3.94
C THR A 45 12.02 11.89 5.16
N PRO A 46 12.24 10.76 5.86
CA PRO A 46 11.40 10.39 6.99
C PRO A 46 11.58 11.34 8.18
N THR A 47 12.80 11.85 8.38
CA THR A 47 13.10 12.81 9.44
C THR A 47 12.39 14.14 9.23
N ILE A 48 12.41 14.64 8.00
CA ILE A 48 11.77 15.92 7.64
C ILE A 48 10.26 15.74 7.57
N ASP A 49 9.78 14.69 6.90
CA ASP A 49 8.37 14.54 6.54
C ASP A 49 7.54 13.85 7.64
N TYR A 50 8.17 13.44 8.75
CA TYR A 50 7.48 13.00 9.94
C TYR A 50 6.46 14.07 10.39
N ALA A 51 5.23 13.64 10.63
CA ALA A 51 4.09 14.49 10.97
C ALA A 51 3.82 15.65 9.99
N SER A 52 4.28 15.56 8.73
CA SER A 52 4.06 16.58 7.70
C SER A 52 2.57 16.89 7.52
N SER A 53 1.71 15.87 7.46
CA SER A 53 0.24 16.02 7.37
C SER A 53 -0.34 16.87 8.50
N LEU A 54 0.16 16.72 9.73
CA LEU A 54 -0.32 17.47 10.89
C LEU A 54 0.20 18.91 10.93
N ARG A 55 1.49 19.11 10.59
CA ARG A 55 2.14 20.42 10.72
C ARG A 55 2.00 21.30 9.48
N MET A 56 1.61 20.74 8.33
CA MET A 56 1.56 21.45 7.04
C MET A 56 0.76 22.76 7.13
N HIS A 57 -0.39 22.73 7.82
CA HIS A 57 -1.23 23.91 8.04
C HIS A 57 -0.47 25.10 8.68
N ARG A 58 0.56 24.85 9.49
CA ARG A 58 1.35 25.89 10.18
C ARG A 58 2.75 26.09 9.61
N CYS A 59 3.11 25.35 8.56
CA CYS A 59 4.45 25.34 7.97
C CYS A 59 4.54 26.34 6.82
N SER A 60 4.50 27.63 7.14
CA SER A 60 4.66 28.73 6.16
C SER A 60 5.92 29.56 6.41
N GLY A 61 6.36 30.29 5.38
CA GLY A 61 7.47 31.25 5.45
C GLY A 61 8.76 30.65 6.01
N ASN A 62 9.27 31.25 7.09
CA ASN A 62 10.55 30.88 7.71
C ASN A 62 10.63 29.40 8.12
N LYS A 63 9.52 28.79 8.55
CA LYS A 63 9.50 27.37 8.94
C LYS A 63 9.75 26.44 7.75
N LEU A 64 9.16 26.77 6.60
CA LEU A 64 9.42 26.04 5.36
C LEU A 64 10.87 26.24 4.90
N ALA A 65 11.40 27.47 5.03
CA ALA A 65 12.80 27.75 4.72
C ALA A 65 13.78 26.92 5.58
N MET A 66 13.45 26.66 6.85
CA MET A 66 14.25 25.76 7.70
C MET A 66 14.29 24.33 7.17
N LEU A 67 13.18 23.81 6.67
CA LEU A 67 13.09 22.46 6.09
C LEU A 67 13.71 22.39 4.69
N ASN A 68 13.69 23.49 3.93
CA ASN A 68 14.35 23.57 2.62
C ASN A 68 15.88 23.52 2.72
N ARG A 69 16.48 23.86 3.88
CA ARG A 69 17.95 23.77 4.08
C ARG A 69 18.50 22.34 3.91
N PRO A 70 18.03 21.33 4.66
CA PRO A 70 18.51 19.96 4.51
C PRO A 70 18.19 19.37 3.13
N GLN A 71 17.03 19.72 2.57
CA GLN A 71 16.64 19.33 1.21
C GLN A 71 17.63 19.86 0.16
N ARG A 72 17.96 21.15 0.20
CA ARG A 72 18.96 21.76 -0.71
C ARG A 72 20.31 21.07 -0.60
N VAL A 73 20.79 20.83 0.62
CA VAL A 73 22.09 20.16 0.85
C VAL A 73 22.07 18.73 0.32
N GLY A 74 20.99 17.98 0.55
CA GLY A 74 20.85 16.61 0.05
C GLY A 74 20.73 16.56 -1.48
N ALA A 75 19.93 17.43 -2.09
CA ALA A 75 19.78 17.52 -3.53
C ALA A 75 21.12 17.89 -4.22
N GLN A 76 21.86 18.86 -3.67
CA GLN A 76 23.21 19.20 -4.15
C GLN A 76 24.17 18.02 -4.04
N ALA A 77 24.12 17.26 -2.94
CA ALA A 77 24.96 16.10 -2.74
C ALA A 77 24.67 14.96 -3.73
N ILE A 78 23.40 14.72 -4.08
CA ILE A 78 23.00 13.69 -5.04
C ILE A 78 23.35 14.11 -6.47
N ALA A 79 23.05 15.35 -6.83
CA ALA A 79 23.32 15.89 -8.16
C ALA A 79 24.80 16.13 -8.42
N GLY A 80 25.65 16.16 -7.38
CA GLY A 80 27.04 16.60 -7.49
C GLY A 80 27.16 18.09 -7.84
N ALA A 81 26.17 18.90 -7.44
CA ALA A 81 26.04 20.28 -7.86
C ALA A 81 26.81 21.26 -6.94
N PHE A 82 27.18 22.43 -7.48
CA PHE A 82 27.81 23.49 -6.71
C PHE A 82 26.88 24.06 -5.62
N ARG A 83 27.47 24.60 -4.55
CA ARG A 83 26.74 25.19 -3.41
C ARG A 83 25.82 26.35 -3.83
N THR A 84 26.14 27.02 -4.93
CA THR A 84 25.40 28.18 -5.49
C THR A 84 24.19 27.79 -6.33
N VAL A 85 24.04 26.51 -6.69
CA VAL A 85 22.90 26.06 -7.50
C VAL A 85 21.59 26.25 -6.76
N VAL A 86 20.61 26.84 -7.46
CA VAL A 86 19.25 27.07 -6.97
C VAL A 86 18.60 25.74 -6.59
N THR A 87 17.90 25.70 -5.45
CA THR A 87 17.31 24.48 -4.89
C THR A 87 16.44 23.73 -5.91
N VAL A 88 15.58 24.43 -6.65
CA VAL A 88 14.67 23.81 -7.63
C VAL A 88 15.44 23.06 -8.73
N ILE A 89 16.55 23.63 -9.21
CA ILE A 89 17.40 22.98 -10.23
C ILE A 89 18.12 21.77 -9.63
N ALA A 90 18.63 21.89 -8.40
CA ALA A 90 19.28 20.78 -7.71
C ALA A 90 18.30 19.62 -7.46
N GLU A 91 17.07 19.91 -7.05
CA GLU A 91 16.00 18.92 -6.83
C GLU A 91 15.60 18.22 -8.13
N ALA A 92 15.42 18.98 -9.21
CA ALA A 92 15.12 18.44 -10.53
C ALA A 92 16.26 17.53 -11.03
N LYS A 93 17.51 17.96 -10.90
CA LYS A 93 18.68 17.16 -11.30
C LYS A 93 18.89 15.92 -10.42
N ALA A 94 18.58 16.04 -9.13
CA ALA A 94 18.58 14.93 -8.18
C ALA A 94 17.31 14.06 -8.27
N CYS A 95 16.40 14.32 -9.22
CA CYS A 95 15.01 13.84 -9.35
C CYS A 95 14.38 13.47 -8.00
N ILE A 96 14.23 14.47 -7.13
CA ILE A 96 13.50 14.39 -5.85
C ILE A 96 12.33 15.36 -5.92
N SER A 97 11.16 14.97 -5.40
CA SER A 97 9.99 15.85 -5.29
C SER A 97 10.22 16.98 -4.27
N ASN A 98 9.66 18.16 -4.52
CA ASN A 98 9.71 19.27 -3.57
C ASN A 98 9.08 18.86 -2.22
N ILE A 99 9.56 19.46 -1.13
CA ILE A 99 9.01 19.28 0.21
C ILE A 99 7.51 19.51 0.25
N HIS A 100 7.05 20.58 -0.40
CA HIS A 100 5.64 20.95 -0.42
C HIS A 100 4.76 19.83 -1.01
N ASP A 101 5.15 19.30 -2.17
CA ASP A 101 4.41 18.24 -2.85
C ASP A 101 4.41 16.94 -2.04
N ARG A 102 5.54 16.61 -1.38
CA ARG A 102 5.60 15.45 -0.48
C ARG A 102 4.64 15.62 0.70
N HIS A 103 4.53 16.83 1.26
CA HIS A 103 3.64 17.10 2.39
C HIS A 103 2.17 17.07 1.98
N ILE A 104 1.83 17.63 0.81
CA ILE A 104 0.49 17.49 0.22
C ILE A 104 0.18 16.02 0.01
N LYS A 105 1.07 15.27 -0.63
CA LYS A 105 0.86 13.84 -0.89
C LYS A 105 0.58 13.07 0.40
N LYS A 106 1.31 13.35 1.49
CA LYS A 106 1.07 12.74 2.81
C LYS A 106 -0.25 13.18 3.45
N ALA A 107 -0.64 14.45 3.28
CA ALA A 107 -1.93 14.96 3.75
C ALA A 107 -3.11 14.30 3.00
N VAL A 108 -3.06 14.25 1.68
CA VAL A 108 -4.05 13.58 0.84
C VAL A 108 -4.10 12.08 1.15
N SER A 109 -2.94 11.43 1.30
CA SER A 109 -2.90 10.01 1.70
C SER A 109 -3.61 9.79 3.03
N LEU A 110 -3.38 10.64 4.03
CA LEU A 110 -4.07 10.55 5.32
C LEU A 110 -5.59 10.71 5.17
N TRP A 111 -6.04 11.65 4.33
CA TRP A 111 -7.46 11.85 4.03
C TRP A 111 -8.09 10.59 3.42
N VAL A 112 -7.47 10.05 2.37
CA VAL A 112 -7.91 8.81 1.73
C VAL A 112 -7.95 7.67 2.74
N TYR A 113 -6.88 7.48 3.53
CA TYR A 113 -6.84 6.42 4.53
C TYR A 113 -8.01 6.53 5.52
N LEU A 114 -8.30 7.72 6.06
CA LEU A 114 -9.41 7.91 6.99
C LEU A 114 -10.76 7.52 6.38
N HIS A 115 -10.97 7.79 5.09
CA HIS A 115 -12.21 7.51 4.38
C HIS A 115 -12.32 6.09 3.82
N THR A 116 -11.20 5.41 3.63
CA THR A 116 -11.18 3.98 3.28
C THR A 116 -11.33 3.05 4.49
N LEU A 117 -11.33 3.56 5.73
CA LEU A 117 -11.47 2.72 6.92
C LEU A 117 -12.88 2.12 7.04
N PRO A 118 -13.02 0.91 7.62
CA PRO A 118 -14.34 0.35 7.94
C PRO A 118 -15.11 1.24 8.91
N ARG A 119 -16.44 1.26 8.76
CA ARG A 119 -17.35 2.02 9.65
C ARG A 119 -17.23 1.61 11.13
N THR A 120 -16.78 0.39 11.41
CA THR A 120 -16.51 -0.10 12.77
C THR A 120 -15.35 0.65 13.44
N ASN A 121 -14.42 1.22 12.66
CA ASN A 121 -13.27 1.94 13.20
C ASN A 121 -13.71 3.31 13.75
N PRO A 122 -13.31 3.69 14.99
CA PRO A 122 -13.68 4.99 15.57
C PRO A 122 -13.20 6.19 14.73
N LEU A 123 -12.12 6.05 13.96
CA LEU A 123 -11.58 7.11 13.12
C LEU A 123 -12.44 7.39 11.87
N SER A 124 -13.20 6.40 11.39
CA SER A 124 -14.12 6.57 10.25
C SER A 124 -15.28 7.53 10.58
N ARG A 125 -15.59 7.68 11.88
CA ARG A 125 -16.65 8.55 12.40
C ARG A 125 -16.18 9.96 12.72
N ILE A 126 -14.88 10.26 12.54
CA ILE A 126 -14.35 11.58 12.80
C ILE A 126 -14.81 12.53 11.69
N SER A 127 -15.78 13.39 12.02
CA SER A 127 -16.15 14.50 11.17
C SER A 127 -15.26 15.71 11.44
N THR A 128 -14.92 16.43 10.38
CA THR A 128 -14.21 17.71 10.48
C THR A 128 -15.16 18.78 11.00
N ALA A 129 -15.14 19.04 12.31
CA ALA A 129 -15.78 20.22 12.86
C ALA A 129 -15.11 21.49 12.31
N VAL A 130 -15.90 22.38 11.70
CA VAL A 130 -15.41 23.65 11.17
C VAL A 130 -15.19 24.61 12.33
N CYS A 131 -13.93 24.98 12.58
CA CYS A 131 -13.60 26.03 13.53
C CYS A 131 -12.99 27.23 12.79
N ILE A 132 -13.59 28.41 12.98
CA ILE A 132 -13.11 29.66 12.37
C ILE A 132 -11.91 30.22 13.16
N ARG A 133 -11.95 30.13 14.49
CA ARG A 133 -10.93 30.73 15.37
C ARG A 133 -9.62 29.95 15.37
N PHE A 134 -9.69 28.62 15.34
CA PHE A 134 -8.53 27.73 15.33
C PHE A 134 -8.72 26.62 14.30
N THR A 135 -8.31 26.88 13.05
CA THR A 135 -8.34 25.88 11.98
C THR A 135 -7.51 24.66 12.38
N SER A 136 -8.17 23.49 12.44
CA SER A 136 -7.50 22.22 12.75
C SER A 136 -6.68 21.73 11.54
N PRO A 137 -5.63 20.93 11.74
CA PRO A 137 -4.92 20.30 10.63
C PRO A 137 -5.85 19.50 9.73
N LEU A 138 -6.79 18.74 10.31
CA LEU A 138 -7.76 17.94 9.58
C LEU A 138 -8.68 18.82 8.72
N GLN A 139 -9.17 19.95 9.26
CA GLN A 139 -9.98 20.91 8.52
C GLN A 139 -9.23 21.48 7.32
N ARG A 140 -7.91 21.73 7.45
CA ARG A 140 -7.10 22.21 6.32
C ARG A 140 -6.89 21.13 5.25
N ILE A 141 -6.73 19.88 5.67
CA ILE A 141 -6.63 18.74 4.74
C ILE A 141 -7.95 18.56 3.98
N ALA A 142 -9.08 18.67 4.68
CA ALA A 142 -10.41 18.63 4.06
C ALA A 142 -10.59 19.73 3.00
N GLN A 143 -10.15 20.95 3.29
CA GLN A 143 -10.14 22.05 2.29
C GLN A 143 -9.28 21.75 1.06
N ILE A 144 -8.16 21.03 1.23
CA ILE A 144 -7.30 20.63 0.09
C ILE A 144 -7.96 19.50 -0.73
N CYS A 145 -8.80 18.69 -0.08
CA CYS A 145 -9.43 17.50 -0.68
C CYS A 145 -10.93 17.69 -0.95
N GLU A 146 -11.42 18.93 -1.03
CA GLU A 146 -12.85 19.24 -1.20
C GLU A 146 -13.42 18.65 -2.48
N ASP A 147 -12.63 18.63 -3.56
CA ASP A 147 -13.01 18.08 -4.86
C ASP A 147 -12.95 16.55 -4.94
N VAL A 148 -12.47 15.88 -3.89
CA VAL A 148 -12.31 14.42 -3.88
C VAL A 148 -13.64 13.78 -3.49
N LEU A 149 -14.22 12.97 -4.39
CA LEU A 149 -15.45 12.20 -4.13
C LEU A 149 -15.23 11.09 -3.10
N VAL A 150 -15.27 11.46 -1.83
CA VAL A 150 -15.11 10.58 -0.68
C VAL A 150 -16.16 9.46 -0.64
N ASP A 151 -17.40 9.75 -1.04
CA ASP A 151 -18.53 8.79 -0.96
C ASP A 151 -18.36 7.57 -1.88
N LYS A 152 -17.48 7.66 -2.87
CA LYS A 152 -17.19 6.57 -3.82
C LYS A 152 -15.93 5.78 -3.45
N MET A 153 -15.27 6.09 -2.33
CA MET A 153 -14.07 5.36 -1.93
C MET A 153 -14.42 3.95 -1.44
N GLU A 154 -13.62 2.98 -1.86
CA GLU A 154 -13.72 1.62 -1.34
C GLU A 154 -13.41 1.57 0.16
N THR A 155 -14.06 0.66 0.87
CA THR A 155 -13.72 0.36 2.26
C THR A 155 -12.65 -0.72 2.29
N ILE A 156 -11.44 -0.36 2.70
CA ILE A 156 -10.33 -1.29 2.89
C ILE A 156 -10.53 -1.97 4.25
N GLN A 157 -10.94 -3.24 4.20
CA GLN A 157 -11.00 -4.06 5.40
C GLN A 157 -9.58 -4.37 5.90
N PRO A 158 -9.34 -4.34 7.23
CA PRO A 158 -8.01 -4.62 7.81
C PRO A 158 -7.54 -6.05 7.53
N TYR A 159 -8.47 -6.95 7.26
CA TYR A 159 -8.22 -8.33 6.88
C TYR A 159 -9.24 -8.75 5.80
N ILE A 160 -8.80 -9.56 4.84
CA ILE A 160 -9.69 -10.18 3.84
C ILE A 160 -10.52 -11.29 4.50
N VAL A 161 -9.94 -11.98 5.49
CA VAL A 161 -10.51 -13.07 6.30
C VAL A 161 -9.94 -12.94 7.71
N THR A 162 -10.73 -13.16 8.75
CA THR A 162 -10.23 -13.02 10.12
C THR A 162 -9.06 -13.98 10.40
N PRO A 163 -8.06 -13.61 11.23
CA PRO A 163 -6.90 -14.47 11.50
C PRO A 163 -7.25 -15.83 12.09
N TRP A 164 -8.37 -15.90 12.83
CA TRP A 164 -8.87 -17.08 13.52
C TRP A 164 -9.93 -17.85 12.72
N GLU A 165 -10.31 -17.39 11.53
CA GLU A 165 -11.17 -18.16 10.63
C GLU A 165 -10.37 -19.30 10.02
N SER A 166 -10.98 -20.49 10.00
CA SER A 166 -10.41 -21.66 9.32
C SER A 166 -10.28 -21.33 7.83
N ARG A 167 -9.04 -21.20 7.37
CA ARG A 167 -8.75 -21.03 5.94
C ARG A 167 -9.05 -22.34 5.22
N ILE A 168 -9.42 -22.25 3.95
CA ILE A 168 -9.45 -23.43 3.08
C ILE A 168 -8.04 -24.01 3.07
N ALA A 169 -7.89 -25.24 3.58
CA ALA A 169 -6.63 -25.96 3.52
C ALA A 169 -6.33 -26.27 2.05
N SER A 170 -5.36 -25.57 1.47
CA SER A 170 -4.84 -25.90 0.14
C SER A 170 -3.67 -26.86 0.33
N ILE A 171 -3.84 -28.08 -0.15
CA ILE A 171 -2.80 -29.11 -0.13
C ILE A 171 -2.30 -29.24 -1.57
N THR A 172 -1.01 -28.96 -1.77
CA THR A 172 -0.39 -29.01 -3.11
C THR A 172 0.26 -30.37 -3.39
N ASP A 173 0.56 -31.16 -2.34
CA ASP A 173 1.15 -32.49 -2.50
C ASP A 173 0.07 -33.55 -2.84
N PRO A 174 0.16 -34.22 -4.00
CA PRO A 174 -0.81 -35.22 -4.42
C PRO A 174 -0.86 -36.47 -3.52
N GLU A 175 0.23 -36.84 -2.84
CA GLU A 175 0.25 -38.01 -1.95
C GLU A 175 -0.38 -37.71 -0.58
N GLU A 176 -0.14 -36.51 -0.04
CA GLU A 176 -0.82 -36.03 1.18
C GLU A 176 -2.32 -35.80 0.93
N ALA A 177 -2.68 -35.28 -0.25
CA ALA A 177 -4.07 -35.10 -0.64
C ALA A 177 -4.84 -36.43 -0.64
N LYS A 178 -4.28 -37.51 -1.21
CA LYS A 178 -4.90 -38.85 -1.21
C LYS A 178 -5.12 -39.41 0.19
N ALA A 179 -4.20 -39.16 1.13
CA ALA A 179 -4.30 -39.63 2.51
C ALA A 179 -5.43 -38.92 3.28
N ILE A 180 -5.59 -37.61 3.08
CA ILE A 180 -6.58 -36.79 3.79
C ILE A 180 -7.99 -37.02 3.25
N ILE A 181 -8.15 -37.25 1.94
CA ILE A 181 -9.43 -37.59 1.29
C ILE A 181 -10.12 -38.78 1.97
N LYS A 182 -9.35 -39.77 2.44
CA LYS A 182 -9.89 -40.96 3.10
C LYS A 182 -10.47 -40.69 4.48
N HIS A 183 -10.11 -39.58 5.13
CA HIS A 183 -10.49 -39.26 6.50
C HIS A 183 -11.32 -37.98 6.65
N SER A 184 -11.49 -37.19 5.59
CA SER A 184 -12.28 -35.94 5.61
C SER A 184 -13.77 -36.19 5.40
N SER A 185 -14.62 -35.65 6.28
CA SER A 185 -16.07 -35.53 6.06
C SER A 185 -16.39 -34.11 5.57
N GLY A 186 -17.03 -33.97 4.41
CA GLY A 186 -17.36 -32.68 3.80
C GLY A 186 -17.31 -32.68 2.26
N VAL A 187 -17.46 -31.49 1.67
CA VAL A 187 -17.25 -31.27 0.23
C VAL A 187 -15.78 -31.00 -0.01
N VAL A 188 -15.18 -31.72 -0.95
CA VAL A 188 -13.79 -31.51 -1.33
C VAL A 188 -13.71 -31.33 -2.83
N ILE A 189 -12.82 -30.43 -3.22
CA ILE A 189 -12.66 -29.97 -4.58
C ILE A 189 -11.20 -30.19 -4.96
N VAL A 190 -10.97 -30.96 -6.00
CA VAL A 190 -9.66 -31.08 -6.64
C VAL A 190 -9.71 -30.29 -7.92
N THR A 191 -8.75 -29.40 -8.12
CA THR A 191 -8.59 -28.63 -9.35
C THR A 191 -7.22 -28.92 -9.96
N SER A 192 -7.16 -28.88 -11.28
CA SER A 192 -5.94 -29.05 -12.03
C SER A 192 -5.99 -28.19 -13.29
N SER A 193 -4.86 -27.59 -13.64
CA SER A 193 -4.67 -26.91 -14.91
C SER A 193 -3.85 -27.79 -15.86
N SER A 194 -4.08 -27.64 -17.15
CA SER A 194 -3.27 -28.26 -18.18
C SER A 194 -2.97 -27.26 -19.30
N VAL A 195 -1.78 -27.37 -19.87
CA VAL A 195 -1.41 -26.65 -21.09
C VAL A 195 -0.91 -27.66 -22.09
N LYS A 196 -1.58 -27.78 -23.22
CA LYS A 196 -1.17 -28.67 -24.31
C LYS A 196 -1.35 -27.94 -25.63
N ASN A 197 -0.31 -27.95 -26.47
CA ASN A 197 -0.31 -27.28 -27.77
C ASN A 197 -0.78 -25.82 -27.68
N GLU A 198 -0.23 -25.06 -26.72
CA GLU A 198 -0.59 -23.64 -26.47
C GLU A 198 -2.05 -23.38 -26.09
N ILE A 199 -2.83 -24.43 -25.80
CA ILE A 199 -4.21 -24.33 -25.34
C ILE A 199 -4.24 -24.63 -23.84
N VAL A 200 -4.89 -23.75 -23.09
CA VAL A 200 -5.05 -23.88 -21.64
C VAL A 200 -6.40 -24.51 -21.34
N GLY A 201 -6.37 -25.62 -20.59
CA GLY A 201 -7.54 -26.32 -20.09
C GLY A 201 -7.56 -26.35 -18.57
N MET A 202 -8.76 -26.44 -18.01
CA MET A 202 -8.98 -26.66 -16.59
C MET A 202 -9.75 -27.96 -16.36
N GLY A 203 -9.41 -28.64 -15.27
CA GLY A 203 -10.13 -29.78 -14.71
C GLY A 203 -10.52 -29.50 -13.27
N SER A 204 -11.74 -29.87 -12.91
CA SER A 204 -12.18 -29.90 -11.51
C SER A 204 -12.98 -31.17 -11.25
N ILE A 205 -12.79 -31.75 -10.06
CA ILE A 205 -13.58 -32.85 -9.54
C ILE A 205 -14.07 -32.45 -8.16
N THR A 206 -15.39 -32.48 -7.97
CA THR A 206 -16.03 -32.24 -6.68
C THR A 206 -16.58 -33.54 -6.12
N TYR A 207 -16.23 -33.86 -4.88
CA TYR A 207 -16.72 -35.03 -4.15
C TYR A 207 -17.31 -34.59 -2.81
N THR A 208 -18.51 -35.08 -2.51
CA THR A 208 -19.24 -34.78 -1.28
C THR A 208 -19.33 -36.05 -0.45
N THR A 209 -18.65 -36.08 0.69
CA THR A 209 -18.77 -37.20 1.65
C THR A 209 -19.86 -36.86 2.65
N ASN A 210 -21.11 -37.28 2.37
CA ASN A 210 -22.20 -37.28 3.35
C ASN A 210 -22.36 -38.67 3.97
N GLN A 211 -22.37 -38.76 5.30
CA GLN A 211 -22.47 -40.02 6.06
C GLN A 211 -23.74 -40.85 5.78
N HIS A 212 -24.72 -40.31 5.02
CA HIS A 212 -26.03 -40.93 4.79
C HIS A 212 -26.35 -41.32 3.35
N THR A 213 -25.50 -41.00 2.37
CA THR A 213 -25.74 -41.38 0.95
C THR A 213 -24.47 -41.93 0.33
N LEU A 214 -24.36 -43.26 0.28
CA LEU A 214 -23.14 -43.96 -0.11
C LEU A 214 -22.79 -43.86 -1.62
N ASN A 215 -23.63 -43.24 -2.46
CA ASN A 215 -23.48 -43.30 -3.93
C ASN A 215 -23.80 -41.96 -4.61
N GLN A 216 -23.05 -40.89 -4.35
CA GLN A 216 -23.00 -39.75 -5.28
C GLN A 216 -21.75 -39.87 -6.15
N GLU A 217 -21.95 -40.00 -7.47
CA GLU A 217 -20.84 -40.02 -8.41
C GLU A 217 -20.10 -38.68 -8.41
N PRO A 218 -18.76 -38.67 -8.48
CA PRO A 218 -17.98 -37.45 -8.51
C PRO A 218 -18.36 -36.62 -9.73
N THR A 219 -18.73 -35.36 -9.50
CA THR A 219 -19.00 -34.45 -10.62
C THR A 219 -17.67 -33.95 -11.16
N SER A 220 -17.34 -34.36 -12.39
CA SER A 220 -16.15 -33.90 -13.10
C SER A 220 -16.50 -32.77 -14.07
N LEU A 221 -15.62 -31.79 -14.18
CA LEU A 221 -15.71 -30.68 -15.12
C LEU A 221 -14.36 -30.53 -15.80
N LEU A 222 -14.32 -30.78 -17.11
CA LEU A 222 -13.18 -30.43 -17.96
C LEU A 222 -13.62 -29.38 -18.97
N VAL A 223 -12.90 -28.27 -19.03
CA VAL A 223 -13.23 -27.15 -19.91
C VAL A 223 -11.95 -26.56 -20.49
N THR A 224 -11.95 -26.32 -21.79
CA THR A 224 -10.91 -25.55 -22.47
C THR A 224 -11.22 -24.06 -22.32
N LEU A 225 -10.25 -23.28 -21.84
CA LEU A 225 -10.44 -21.85 -21.58
C LEU A 225 -10.03 -20.97 -22.76
N GLY A 226 -8.94 -21.32 -23.45
CA GLY A 226 -8.46 -20.55 -24.59
C GLY A 226 -6.97 -20.73 -24.86
N LEU A 227 -6.43 -19.84 -25.71
CA LEU A 227 -5.01 -19.79 -26.06
C LEU A 227 -4.16 -19.24 -24.90
N LEU A 228 -2.92 -19.69 -24.82
CA LEU A 228 -1.95 -19.26 -23.80
C LEU A 228 -1.65 -17.75 -23.84
N THR A 229 -1.85 -17.11 -25.00
CA THR A 229 -1.69 -15.66 -25.18
C THR A 229 -2.75 -14.84 -24.45
N GLU A 230 -3.93 -15.43 -24.23
CA GLU A 230 -5.08 -14.77 -23.58
C GLU A 230 -5.31 -15.28 -22.15
N GLN A 231 -4.99 -16.55 -21.88
CA GLN A 231 -5.26 -17.22 -20.61
C GLN A 231 -3.99 -17.88 -20.06
N ASN A 232 -3.81 -17.80 -18.75
CA ASN A 232 -2.69 -18.40 -18.01
C ASN A 232 -3.14 -19.70 -17.31
N PRO A 233 -2.30 -20.75 -17.18
CA PRO A 233 -2.58 -21.87 -16.29
C PRO A 233 -3.04 -21.46 -14.86
N TYR A 234 -2.51 -20.38 -14.28
CA TYR A 234 -3.01 -19.90 -12.97
C TYR A 234 -4.44 -19.37 -13.03
N THR A 235 -4.82 -18.68 -14.11
CA THR A 235 -6.22 -18.28 -14.32
C THR A 235 -7.11 -19.49 -14.56
N ALA A 236 -6.55 -20.59 -15.11
CA ALA A 236 -7.27 -21.84 -15.28
C ALA A 236 -7.60 -22.53 -13.95
N GLU A 237 -6.68 -22.52 -12.99
CA GLU A 237 -6.95 -23.06 -11.65
C GLU A 237 -7.97 -22.22 -10.90
N LEU A 238 -7.87 -20.88 -10.95
CA LEU A 238 -8.83 -19.99 -10.30
C LEU A 238 -10.24 -20.13 -10.88
N THR A 239 -10.36 -20.26 -12.21
CA THR A 239 -11.64 -20.50 -12.87
C THR A 239 -12.20 -21.89 -12.57
N ALA A 240 -11.35 -22.91 -12.43
CA ALA A 240 -11.75 -24.24 -11.98
C ALA A 240 -12.36 -24.19 -10.57
N ILE A 241 -11.70 -23.49 -9.65
CA ILE A 241 -12.18 -23.29 -8.28
C ILE A 241 -13.53 -22.55 -8.32
N ALA A 242 -13.62 -21.43 -9.04
CA ALA A 242 -14.86 -20.65 -9.13
C ALA A 242 -16.04 -21.49 -9.64
N LYS A 243 -15.88 -22.21 -10.76
CA LYS A 243 -16.94 -23.05 -11.32
C LYS A 243 -17.31 -24.23 -10.44
N SER A 244 -16.35 -24.78 -9.69
CA SER A 244 -16.62 -25.87 -8.76
C SER A 244 -17.45 -25.39 -7.56
N MET A 245 -17.20 -24.18 -7.05
CA MET A 245 -18.00 -23.59 -5.98
C MET A 245 -19.40 -23.20 -6.43
N GLU A 246 -19.56 -22.68 -7.66
CA GLU A 246 -20.88 -22.39 -8.24
C GLU A 246 -21.80 -23.62 -8.31
N LYS A 247 -21.23 -24.81 -8.49
CA LYS A 247 -22.00 -26.07 -8.52
C LYS A 247 -22.40 -26.59 -7.14
N ILE A 248 -21.79 -26.09 -6.07
CA ILE A 248 -22.01 -26.52 -4.69
C ILE A 248 -23.01 -25.59 -3.97
N ALA A 249 -23.12 -24.33 -4.41
CA ALA A 249 -24.07 -23.34 -3.91
C ALA A 249 -25.52 -23.60 -4.39
#